data_AF-A0A9D0NWR1-F1
#
_entry.id   AF-A0A9D0NWR1-F1
#
_cell.length_a   1.000
_cell.length_b   1.000
_cell.length_c   1.000
_cell.angle_alpha   90.00
_cell.angle_beta   90.00
_cell.angle_gamma   90.00
#
_symmetry.space_group_name_H-M   'P 1'
#
loop_
_entity.id
_entity.type
_entity.pdbx_description
1 polymer ?
#
loop_
_entity_poly.entity_id
_entity_poly.type
_entity_poly.pdbx_seq_one_letter_code
_entity_poly.pdbx_strand_id
1 'polypeptide(L)' 'ARNYLNKVEELCGVPIDIISTGPDREETLIRRHPFE' A
#
# COMPACT_ATOMS: atom_id res chain seq x y z
N ALA A 1 4.40 -2.06 11.73
CA ALA A 1 3.86 -1.28 10.60
C ALA A 1 2.45 -1.73 10.17
N ARG A 2 2.14 -3.03 10.02
CA ARG A 2 0.83 -3.50 9.52
C ARG A 2 -0.39 -2.86 10.21
N ASN A 3 -0.42 -2.81 11.53
CA ASN A 3 -1.53 -2.19 12.28
C ASN A 3 -1.74 -0.70 11.94
N TYR A 4 -0.66 0.03 11.63
CA TYR A 4 -0.75 1.43 11.22
C TYR A 4 -1.42 1.56 9.84
N LEU A 5 -1.00 0.74 8.88
CA LEU A 5 -1.61 0.71 7.54
C LEU A 5 -3.09 0.32 7.61
N ASN A 6 -3.43 -0.70 8.42
CA ASN A 6 -4.82 -1.10 8.62
C ASN A 6 -5.67 0.04 9.19
N LYS A 7 -5.12 0.82 10.13
CA LYS A 7 -5.84 1.97 10.68
C LYS A 7 -6.03 3.09 9.64
N VAL A 8 -5.06 3.31 8.76
CA VAL A 8 -5.20 4.26 7.65
C VAL A 8 -6.30 3.80 6.67
N GLU A 9 -6.30 2.53 6.28
CA GLU A 9 -7.36 1.95 5.42
C GLU A 9 -8.75 2.13 6.06
N GLU A 10 -8.88 1.85 7.37
CA GLU A 10 -10.13 2.04 8.13
C GLU A 10 -10.61 3.50 8.11
N LEU A 11 -9.70 4.47 8.31
CA LEU A 11 -10.04 5.89 8.35
C LEU A 11 -10.36 6.47 6.97
N CYS A 12 -9.68 6.01 5.92
CA CYS A 12 -9.89 6.48 4.55
C CYS A 12 -11.04 5.77 3.84
N GLY A 13 -11.49 4.60 4.33
CA GLY A 13 -12.57 3.83 3.72
C GLY A 13 -12.21 3.20 2.37
N VAL A 14 -10.91 3.13 2.04
CA VAL A 14 -10.37 2.59 0.79
C VAL A 14 -9.12 1.74 1.08
N PRO A 15 -8.82 0.72 0.25
CA PRO A 15 -7.64 -0.12 0.43
C PRO A 15 -6.35 0.61 0.03
N ILE A 16 -5.23 0.20 0.63
CA ILE A 16 -3.89 0.56 0.19
C ILE A 16 -3.42 -0.52 -0.79
N ASP A 17 -3.40 -0.19 -2.08
CA ASP A 17 -3.06 -1.13 -3.15
C ASP A 17 -1.55 -1.19 -3.46
N ILE A 18 -0.80 -0.11 -3.21
CA ILE A 18 0.64 0.01 -3.49
C ILE A 18 1.34 0.71 -2.33
N ILE A 19 2.51 0.21 -1.91
CA ILE A 19 3.36 0.81 -0.87
C ILE A 19 4.79 0.95 -1.39
N SER A 20 5.25 2.20 -1.59
CA SER A 20 6.66 2.50 -1.90
C SER A 20 7.47 2.51 -0.60
N THR A 21 8.51 1.69 -0.53
CA THR A 21 9.38 1.54 0.65
C THR A 21 10.79 2.09 0.45
N GLY A 22 11.11 2.57 -0.75
CA GLY A 22 12.39 3.17 -1.07
C GLY A 22 12.44 3.75 -2.50
N PRO A 23 13.59 4.33 -2.89
CA PRO A 23 13.76 4.97 -4.20
C PRO A 23 13.83 4.01 -5.39
N ASP A 24 14.22 2.75 -5.16
CA ASP A 24 14.37 1.79 -6.26
C ASP A 24 13.03 1.19 -6.66
N ARG A 25 12.89 0.82 -7.94
CA ARG A 25 11.63 0.28 -8.49
C ARG A 25 11.19 -1.01 -7.78
N GLU A 26 12.13 -1.84 -7.36
CA GLU A 26 11.83 -3.11 -6.68
C GLU A 26 11.44 -2.91 -5.21
N GLU A 27 11.67 -1.72 -4.65
CA GLU A 27 11.26 -1.36 -3.29
C GLU A 27 9.80 -0.87 -3.26
N THR A 28 8.92 -1.64 -3.89
CA THR A 28 7.48 -1.36 -3.97
C THR A 28 6.69 -2.64 -3.75
N LEU A 29 5.81 -2.64 -2.76
CA LEU A 29 4.88 -3.73 -2.49
C LEU A 29 3.57 -3.48 -3.25
N ILE A 30 3.25 -4.33 -4.22
CA ILE A 30 1.99 -4.26 -4.99
C ILE A 30 1.02 -5.32 -4.44
N ARG A 31 -0.09 -4.89 -3.82
CA ARG A 31 -1.19 -5.77 -3.39
C ARG A 31 -2.22 -5.97 -4.49
N ARG A 32 -2.52 -4.91 -5.25
CA ARG A 32 -3.39 -4.91 -6.42
C ARG A 32 -2.77 -4.05 -7.51
N HIS A 33 -2.57 -4.62 -8.69
CA HIS A 33 -2.03 -3.86 -9.82
C HIS A 33 -3.13 -3.00 -10.44
N PRO A 34 -2.92 -1.69 -10.69
CA PRO A 34 -3.98 -0.79 -11.19
C PRO A 34 -4.53 -1.13 -12.58
N PHE A 35 -3.82 -1.94 -13.36
CA PHE A 35 -4.15 -2.28 -14.75
C PHE A 35 -4.41 -3.79 -14.97
N GLU A 36 -4.46 -4.59 -13.90
CA GLU A 36 -4.86 -6.01 -13.95
C GLU A 36 -6.23 -6.22 -13.29
#